data_AF-E7QYF8-F1
#
_entry.id   AF-E7QYF8-F1
#
_cell.length_a   1.000
_cell.length_b   1.000
_cell.length_c   1.000
_cell.angle_alpha   90.00
_cell.angle_beta   90.00
_cell.angle_gamma   90.00
#
_symmetry.space_group_name_H-M   'P 1'
#
loop_
_entity.id
_entity.type
_entity.pdbx_description
1 polymer ?
#
loop_
_entity_poly.entity_id
_entity_poly.type
_entity_poly.pdbx_seq_one_letter_code
_entity_poly.pdbx_strand_id
1 'polypeptide(L)' 'MTDENSTRRPTNRDRPKKTMADISHTPPYEAPDANRVFERGGELLTDERRP' A
#
# COMPACT_ATOMS: atom_id res chain seq x y z
N MET A 1 0.98 39.70 -26.06
CA MET A 1 1.67 38.76 -25.15
C MET A 1 1.36 37.38 -25.69
N THR A 2 2.30 36.80 -26.44
CA THR A 2 2.12 35.51 -27.09
C THR A 2 2.18 34.40 -26.06
N ASP A 3 1.25 33.47 -26.18
CA ASP A 3 1.06 32.32 -25.31
C ASP A 3 2.36 31.58 -25.09
N GLU A 4 2.88 31.67 -23.86
CA GLU A 4 3.87 30.74 -23.39
C GLU A 4 3.19 29.37 -23.34
N ASN A 5 3.37 28.60 -24.41
CA ASN A 5 3.42 27.15 -24.38
C ASN A 5 4.59 26.72 -23.49
N SER A 6 4.54 27.14 -22.23
CA SER A 6 5.47 26.84 -21.17
C SER A 6 5.29 25.37 -20.89
N THR A 7 6.37 24.64 -21.06
CA THR A 7 6.62 23.20 -20.87
C THR A 7 6.27 22.75 -19.45
N ARG A 8 5.04 22.98 -19.01
CA ARG A 8 4.55 22.69 -17.67
C ARG A 8 4.37 21.19 -17.56
N ARG A 9 5.34 20.53 -16.92
CA ARG A 9 5.21 19.13 -16.53
C ARG A 9 3.92 19.01 -15.71
N PRO A 10 2.99 18.11 -16.09
CA PRO A 10 1.76 17.93 -15.33
C PRO A 10 2.12 17.55 -13.90
N THR A 11 1.65 18.36 -12.97
CA THR A 11 1.85 18.15 -11.54
C THR A 11 0.85 17.10 -11.05
N ASN A 12 1.03 16.60 -9.82
CA ASN A 12 0.06 15.66 -9.24
C ASN A 12 -1.35 16.26 -9.11
N ARG A 13 -1.46 17.60 -9.10
CA ARG A 13 -2.74 18.31 -9.07
C ARG A 13 -3.50 18.24 -10.39
N ASP A 14 -2.78 18.06 -11.50
CA ASP A 14 -3.34 17.99 -12.85
C ASP A 14 -3.75 16.55 -13.24
N ARG A 15 -3.43 15.55 -12.40
CA ARG A 15 -3.76 14.16 -12.63
C ARG A 15 -5.12 13.82 -12.01
N PRO A 16 -5.95 12.99 -12.68
CA PRO A 16 -7.16 12.48 -12.07
C PRO A 16 -6.82 11.76 -10.76
N LYS A 17 -7.56 12.09 -9.69
CA LYS A 17 -7.40 11.46 -8.39
C LYS A 17 -7.82 10.00 -8.51
N LYS A 18 -6.86 9.08 -8.48
CA LYS A 18 -7.15 7.65 -8.39
C LYS A 18 -7.52 7.29 -6.97
N THR A 19 -8.54 6.46 -6.82
CA THR A 19 -8.95 5.85 -5.56
C THR A 19 -8.29 4.48 -5.40
N MET A 20 -8.37 3.90 -4.20
CA MET A 20 -7.95 2.51 -3.98
C MET A 20 -8.76 1.52 -4.82
N ALA A 21 -9.96 1.89 -5.29
CA ALA A 21 -10.77 1.07 -6.18
C ALA A 21 -10.21 1.03 -7.62
N ASP A 22 -9.46 2.06 -8.04
CA ASP A 22 -8.90 2.16 -9.41
C ASP A 22 -7.55 1.43 -9.57
N ILE A 23 -7.07 0.77 -8.52
CA ILE A 23 -5.78 0.06 -8.47
C ILE A 23 -6.03 -1.44 -8.57
N SER A 24 -5.31 -2.12 -9.47
CA SER A 24 -5.31 -3.58 -9.53
C SER A 24 -4.67 -4.16 -8.27
N HIS A 25 -5.45 -4.86 -7.47
CA HIS A 25 -4.98 -5.61 -6.29
C HIS A 25 -4.58 -7.05 -6.63
N THR A 26 -4.58 -7.42 -7.91
CA THR A 26 -4.04 -8.70 -8.39
C THR A 26 -2.50 -8.66 -8.31
N PRO A 27 -1.87 -9.54 -7.52
CA PRO A 27 -0.41 -9.61 -7.46
C PRO A 27 0.19 -9.91 -8.84
N PRO A 28 1.27 -9.23 -9.28
CA PRO A 28 1.76 -9.31 -10.65
C PRO A 28 2.54 -10.59 -11.03
N TYR A 29 2.70 -11.56 -10.13
CA TYR A 29 3.35 -12.87 -10.37
C TYR A 29 2.75 -13.92 -9.42
N GLU A 30 3.22 -15.18 -9.42
CA GLU A 30 2.87 -16.27 -8.49
C GLU A 30 3.22 -15.93 -7.03
N ALA A 31 2.64 -14.85 -6.51
CA ALA A 31 2.72 -14.47 -5.13
C ALA A 31 2.06 -15.59 -4.32
N PRO A 32 2.68 -16.02 -3.21
CA PRO A 32 2.05 -16.96 -2.32
C PRO A 32 0.66 -16.43 -1.95
N ASP A 33 -0.33 -17.31 -2.01
CA ASP A 33 -1.72 -16.99 -1.76
C ASP A 33 -1.87 -16.15 -0.47
N ALA A 34 -2.67 -15.08 -0.55
CA ALA A 34 -2.96 -14.18 0.57
C ALA A 34 -3.71 -14.88 1.71
N ASN A 35 -4.05 -16.16 1.53
CA ASN A 35 -4.67 -17.03 2.52
C ASN A 35 -3.72 -17.54 3.62
N ARG A 36 -2.46 -17.11 3.67
CA ARG A 36 -1.58 -17.41 4.81
C ARG A 36 -2.10 -16.72 6.07
N VAL A 37 -2.56 -17.54 7.02
CA VAL A 37 -2.92 -17.07 8.37
C VAL A 37 -1.64 -16.79 9.17
N PHE A 38 -1.55 -15.62 9.79
CA PHE A 38 -0.55 -15.33 10.80
C PHE A 38 -1.17 -15.56 12.17
N GLU A 39 -0.50 -16.31 13.04
CA GLU A 39 -0.88 -16.41 14.45
C GLU A 39 -0.80 -15.00 15.08
N ARG A 40 -1.90 -14.53 15.67
CA ARG A 40 -1.92 -13.26 16.40
C ARG A 40 -1.77 -13.53 17.88
N GLY A 41 -0.76 -12.90 18.48
CA GLY A 41 -0.47 -13.01 19.90
C GLY A 41 0.23 -14.33 20.20
N GLY A 42 1.54 -14.27 20.43
CA GLY A 42 2.18 -15.32 21.20
C GLY A 42 1.60 -15.28 22.60
N GLU A 43 1.45 -16.45 23.22
CA GLU A 43 1.17 -16.52 24.65
C GLU A 43 2.27 -15.72 25.36
N LEU A 44 1.89 -14.63 26.04
CA LEU A 44 2.82 -13.97 26.96
C LEU A 44 3.19 -15.03 27.98
N LEU A 45 4.42 -15.55 27.92
CA LEU A 45 5.03 -16.27 29.02
C LEU A 45 5.11 -15.26 30.18
N THR A 46 4.02 -15.10 30.93
CA THR A 46 4.04 -14.40 32.20
C THR A 46 5.06 -15.13 33.06
N ASP A 47 6.09 -14.40 33.47
CA ASP A 47 7.16 -14.89 34.35
C ASP A 47 6.62 -15.12 35.77
N GLU A 48 5.67 -16.04 35.91
CA GLU A 48 5.12 -16.51 37.19
C GLU A 48 5.76 -17.85 37.59
N ARG A 49 7.05 -18.03 37.29
CA ARG A 49 7.86 -19.10 37.86
C ARG A 49 9.15 -18.52 38.45
N ARG A 50 8.98 -17.61 39.39
CA ARG A 50 10.03 -17.29 40.36
C ARG A 50 9.72 -18.00 41.69
N PRO A 51 10.52 -18.99 42.11
CA PRO A 51 10.46 -19.49 43.49
C PRO A 51 10.93 -18.42 44.49
#